data_AF-A0A8T2VQV6-F1
#
_entry.id   AF-A0A8T2VQV6-F1
#
_cell.length_a   1.000
_cell.length_b   1.000
_cell.length_c   1.000
_cell.angle_alpha   90.00
_cell.angle_beta   90.00
_cell.angle_gamma   90.00
#
_symmetry.space_group_name_H-M   'P 1'
#
loop_
_entity.id
_entity.type
_entity.pdbx_description
1 polymer ?
#
loop_
_entity_poly.entity_id
_entity_poly.type
_entity_poly.pdbx_seq_one_letter_code
_entity_poly.pdbx_strand_id
1 'polypeptide(L)'
;MAGLEQLAAQAMSSANGEEDLEKQIQEAIACPCVADLRDGPCGSTFVGAFSCYIRSSHEEKGMDCLEEFKFFHECLKKNPDHVEKIMDDAHEVASEEEGKEK
;
A
#
# COMPACT_ATOMS: atom_id res chain seq x y z
N MET A 1 -37.49 24.08 8.21
CA MET A 1 -36.61 23.70 9.34
C MET A 1 -35.65 22.60 8.87
N ALA A 2 -34.70 22.92 7.99
CA ALA A 2 -33.73 21.97 7.43
C ALA A 2 -32.29 22.52 7.53
N GLY A 3 -32.02 23.29 8.59
CA GLY A 3 -30.80 24.08 8.75
C GLY A 3 -29.92 23.68 9.94
N LEU A 4 -30.34 22.73 10.78
CA LEU A 4 -29.53 22.27 11.91
C LEU A 4 -28.88 20.90 11.67
N GLU A 5 -29.55 19.99 10.95
CA GLU A 5 -29.03 18.64 10.70
C GLU A 5 -27.92 18.62 9.63
N GLN A 6 -27.99 19.50 8.63
CA GLN A 6 -26.92 19.64 7.62
C GLN A 6 -25.65 20.31 8.18
N LEU A 7 -25.77 21.08 9.27
CA LEU A 7 -24.62 21.72 9.90
C LEU A 7 -23.80 20.72 10.76
N ALA A 8 -24.42 19.64 11.24
CA ALA A 8 -23.72 18.56 11.92
C ALA A 8 -23.02 17.60 10.94
N ALA A 9 -23.63 17.33 9.78
CA ALA A 9 -23.04 16.45 8.76
C ALA A 9 -21.80 17.05 8.07
N GLN A 10 -21.72 18.38 7.97
CA GLN A 10 -20.58 19.07 7.35
C GLN A 10 -19.40 19.30 8.31
N ALA A 11 -19.61 19.19 9.63
CA ALA A 11 -18.54 19.21 10.62
C ALA A 11 -17.86 17.84 10.81
N MET A 12 -18.46 16.77 10.29
CA MET A 12 -17.99 15.38 10.48
C MET A 12 -17.29 14.79 9.25
N SER A 13 -17.26 15.50 8.11
CA SER A 13 -16.37 15.17 6.98
C SER A 13 -15.20 16.14 6.92
N SER A 14 -14.29 15.93 7.86
CA SER A 14 -12.85 15.88 7.58
C SER A 14 -12.15 17.16 7.13
N ALA A 15 -11.77 17.96 8.13
CA ALA A 15 -10.45 18.60 8.13
C ALA A 15 -9.29 17.61 8.46
N ASN A 16 -9.57 16.29 8.50
CA ASN A 16 -8.65 15.23 8.97
C ASN A 16 -8.43 14.09 7.96
N GLY A 17 -9.00 14.15 6.76
CA GLY A 17 -8.98 13.01 5.83
C GLY A 17 -7.60 12.73 5.25
N GLU A 18 -6.84 13.78 4.94
CA GLU A 18 -5.47 13.65 4.42
C GLU A 18 -4.48 13.28 5.55
N GLU A 19 -4.66 13.84 6.74
CA GLU A 19 -3.80 13.58 7.90
C GLU A 19 -3.98 12.13 8.42
N ASP A 20 -5.22 11.62 8.45
CA ASP A 20 -5.50 10.21 8.80
C ASP A 20 -4.92 9.25 7.75
N LEU A 21 -5.02 9.61 6.47
CA LEU A 21 -4.47 8.80 5.38
C LEU A 21 -2.95 8.74 5.41
N GLU A 22 -2.28 9.84 5.72
CA GLU A 22 -0.83 9.83 5.94
C GLU A 22 -0.42 8.94 7.11
N LYS A 23 -1.18 8.98 8.21
CA LYS A 23 -0.95 8.07 9.33
C LYS A 23 -1.13 6.61 8.92
N GLN A 24 -2.19 6.27 8.17
CA GLN A 24 -2.40 4.93 7.63
C GLN A 24 -1.24 4.48 6.73
N ILE A 25 -0.72 5.38 5.89
CA ILE A 25 0.46 5.10 5.05
C ILE A 25 1.68 4.80 5.91
N GLN A 26 1.96 5.60 6.93
CA GLN A 26 3.10 5.38 7.82
C GLN A 26 2.97 4.06 8.59
N GLU A 27 1.78 3.74 9.10
CA GLU A 27 1.52 2.48 9.80
C GLU A 27 1.67 1.27 8.88
N ALA A 28 1.15 1.35 7.65
CA ALA A 28 1.27 0.29 6.67
C ALA A 28 2.72 0.05 6.23
N ILE A 29 3.51 1.12 6.04
CA ILE A 29 4.94 1.03 5.73
C ILE A 29 5.72 0.50 6.95
N ALA A 30 5.35 0.89 8.17
CA ALA A 30 6.03 0.46 9.39
C ALA A 30 5.81 -1.03 9.70
N CYS A 31 4.74 -1.63 9.16
CA CYS A 31 4.39 -3.02 9.41
C CYS A 31 5.55 -3.98 9.08
N PRO A 32 5.93 -4.90 9.99
CA PRO A 32 7.03 -5.83 9.76
C PRO A 32 6.81 -6.73 8.55
N CYS A 33 5.56 -6.99 8.15
CA CYS A 33 5.22 -7.79 6.97
C CYS A 33 5.81 -7.24 5.65
N VAL A 34 6.12 -5.95 5.59
CA VAL A 34 6.71 -5.31 4.40
C VAL A 34 8.13 -4.81 4.66
N ALA A 35 8.76 -5.19 5.78
CA ALA A 35 10.06 -4.67 6.18
C ALA A 35 11.14 -4.97 5.14
N ASP A 36 11.22 -6.20 4.63
CA ASP A 36 12.24 -6.57 3.64
C ASP A 36 12.07 -5.83 2.30
N LEU A 37 10.81 -5.53 1.93
CA LEU A 37 10.49 -4.74 0.75
C LEU A 37 10.82 -3.25 0.94
N ARG A 38 10.59 -2.72 2.15
CA ARG A 38 10.84 -1.32 2.52
C ARG A 38 12.32 -1.01 2.74
N ASP A 39 13.03 -1.90 3.41
CA ASP A 39 14.42 -1.66 3.85
C ASP A 39 15.45 -2.18 2.83
N GLY A 40 14.98 -2.89 1.79
CA GLY A 40 15.80 -3.41 0.71
C GLY A 40 16.21 -2.39 -0.36
N PRO A 41 17.02 -2.80 -1.35
CA PRO A 41 17.49 -1.94 -2.46
C PRO A 41 16.38 -1.30 -3.31
N CYS A 42 15.15 -1.83 -3.28
CA CYS A 42 14.00 -1.27 -3.99
C CYS A 42 13.01 -0.53 -3.08
N GLY A 43 13.38 -0.29 -1.82
CA GLY A 43 12.54 0.29 -0.78
C GLY A 43 11.93 1.64 -1.13
N SER A 44 12.69 2.53 -1.77
CA SER A 44 12.17 3.86 -2.17
C SER A 44 11.06 3.75 -3.21
N THR A 45 11.22 2.89 -4.21
CA THR A 45 10.20 2.63 -5.23
C THR A 45 9.00 1.87 -4.66
N PHE A 46 9.23 0.95 -3.71
CA PHE A 46 8.15 0.27 -2.99
C PHE A 46 7.30 1.28 -2.20
N VAL A 47 7.93 2.11 -1.37
CA VAL A 47 7.24 3.12 -0.56
C VAL A 47 6.46 4.09 -1.44
N GLY A 48 7.02 4.53 -2.57
CA GLY A 48 6.32 5.39 -3.54
C GLY A 48 5.05 4.73 -4.10
N ALA A 49 5.18 3.52 -4.64
CA ALA A 49 4.05 2.78 -5.22
C ALA A 49 2.98 2.42 -4.19
N PHE A 50 3.39 1.94 -3.01
CA PHE A 50 2.49 1.52 -1.95
C PHE A 50 1.76 2.72 -1.33
N SER A 51 2.46 3.84 -1.13
CA SER A 51 1.83 5.08 -0.67
C SER A 51 0.84 5.62 -1.71
N CYS A 52 1.16 5.54 -3.00
CA CYS A 52 0.23 5.92 -4.06
C CYS A 52 -1.03 5.04 -4.02
N TYR A 53 -0.87 3.72 -3.92
CA TYR A 53 -2.00 2.78 -3.84
C TYR A 53 -2.96 3.09 -2.68
N ILE A 54 -2.42 3.41 -1.51
CA ILE A 54 -3.23 3.80 -0.34
C ILE A 54 -3.97 5.11 -0.63
N ARG A 55 -3.33 6.08 -1.30
CA ARG A 55 -3.95 7.36 -1.69
C ARG A 55 -4.96 7.28 -2.84
N SER A 56 -4.84 6.29 -3.72
CA SER A 56 -5.67 6.16 -4.92
C SER A 56 -7.15 6.26 -4.59
N SER A 57 -7.88 7.17 -5.21
CA SER A 57 -9.35 7.22 -5.14
C SER A 57 -10.03 6.63 -6.37
N HIS A 58 -9.27 5.97 -7.24
CA HIS A 58 -9.81 5.33 -8.44
C HIS A 58 -10.74 4.16 -8.10
N GLU A 59 -11.79 3.96 -8.92
CA GLU A 59 -12.79 2.89 -8.74
C GLU A 59 -12.11 1.51 -8.68
N GLU A 60 -11.22 1.26 -9.63
CA GLU A 60 -10.22 0.20 -9.54
C GLU A 60 -8.96 0.75 -8.85
N LYS A 61 -8.86 0.53 -7.54
CA LYS A 61 -7.77 1.01 -6.68
C LYS A 61 -6.39 0.81 -7.32
N GLY A 62 -5.62 1.89 -7.46
CA GLY A 62 -4.24 1.89 -7.92
C GLY A 62 -4.06 1.95 -9.44
N MET A 63 -5.14 2.04 -10.23
CA MET A 63 -5.01 2.28 -11.68
C MET A 63 -4.31 3.60 -12.02
N ASP A 64 -4.44 4.59 -11.16
CA ASP A 64 -3.74 5.89 -11.22
C ASP A 64 -2.26 5.80 -10.78
N CYS A 65 -1.84 4.69 -10.17
CA CYS A 65 -0.50 4.47 -9.62
C CYS A 65 0.38 3.52 -10.43
N LEU A 66 -0.05 3.17 -11.66
CA LEU A 66 0.62 2.16 -12.47
C LEU A 66 2.06 2.54 -12.83
N GLU A 67 2.40 3.82 -12.90
CA GLU A 67 3.75 4.27 -13.20
C GLU A 67 4.70 3.98 -12.03
N GLU A 68 4.28 4.26 -10.81
CA GLU A 68 5.02 3.99 -9.58
C GLU A 68 5.26 2.48 -9.43
N PHE A 69 4.22 1.68 -9.67
CA PHE A 69 4.37 0.22 -9.69
C PHE A 69 5.33 -0.26 -10.78
N LYS A 70 5.34 0.35 -11.97
CA LYS A 70 6.32 0.01 -13.02
C LYS A 70 7.74 0.25 -12.54
N PHE A 71 8.04 1.40 -11.92
CA PHE A 71 9.38 1.68 -11.41
C PHE A 71 9.80 0.69 -10.33
N PHE A 72 8.87 0.31 -9.44
CA PHE A 72 9.12 -0.72 -8.45
C PHE A 72 9.42 -2.08 -9.10
N HIS A 73 8.61 -2.52 -10.07
CA HIS A 73 8.85 -3.76 -10.81
C HIS A 73 10.16 -3.74 -11.59
N GLU A 74 10.54 -2.63 -12.20
CA GLU A 74 11.83 -2.47 -12.88
C GLU A 74 13.00 -2.57 -11.91
N CYS A 75 12.87 -2.04 -10.68
CA CYS A 75 13.88 -2.22 -9.65
C CYS A 75 14.02 -3.70 -9.26
N LEU A 76 12.91 -4.40 -9.00
CA LEU A 76 12.93 -5.82 -8.64
C LEU A 76 13.60 -6.67 -9.73
N LYS A 77 13.30 -6.41 -11.01
CA LYS A 77 13.93 -7.09 -12.16
C LYS A 77 15.45 -6.91 -12.21
N LYS A 78 15.97 -5.77 -11.73
CA LYS A 78 17.41 -5.49 -11.67
C LYS A 78 18.09 -6.11 -10.45
N ASN A 79 17.32 -6.57 -9.46
CA ASN A 79 17.81 -7.12 -8.20
C ASN A 79 17.23 -8.54 -7.94
N PRO A 80 17.43 -9.51 -8.84
CA PRO A 80 16.84 -10.85 -8.72
C PRO A 80 17.28 -11.59 -7.44
N ASP A 81 18.54 -11.44 -7.01
CA ASP A 81 19.05 -12.10 -5.79
C ASP A 81 18.33 -11.62 -4.52
N HIS A 82 17.92 -10.36 -4.50
CA HIS A 82 17.15 -9.81 -3.38
C HIS A 82 15.71 -10.31 -3.40
N VAL A 83 15.10 -10.41 -4.58
CA VAL A 83 13.76 -10.97 -4.75
C VAL A 83 13.72 -12.42 -4.30
N GLU A 84 14.71 -13.23 -4.69
CA GLU A 84 14.84 -14.63 -4.25
C GLU A 84 14.87 -14.72 -2.73
N LYS A 85 15.67 -13.89 -2.06
CA LYS A 85 15.72 -13.83 -0.60
C LYS A 85 14.37 -13.50 0.05
N ILE A 86 13.62 -12.55 -0.51
CA ILE A 86 12.27 -12.19 -0.02
C ILE A 86 11.30 -13.36 -0.22
N MET A 87 11.39 -14.07 -1.35
CA MET A 87 10.52 -15.19 -1.68
C MET A 87 10.80 -16.44 -0.84
N ASP A 88 12.07 -16.69 -0.50
CA ASP A 88 12.46 -17.79 0.38
C ASP A 88 11.90 -17.59 1.79
N ASP A 89 11.96 -16.36 2.31
CA ASP A 89 11.37 -15.98 3.61
C ASP A 89 9.82 -16.01 3.56
N ALA A 90 9.22 -15.61 2.43
CA ALA A 90 7.78 -15.68 2.22
C ALA A 90 7.23 -17.13 2.11
N HIS A 91 8.05 -18.10 1.70
CA HIS A 91 7.67 -19.52 1.60
C HIS A 91 7.44 -20.14 2.99
N GLU A 92 8.00 -19.56 4.06
CA GLU A 92 7.67 -19.95 5.44
C GLU A 92 6.25 -19.51 5.86
N VAL A 93 5.64 -18.56 5.13
CA VAL A 93 4.32 -17.99 5.40
C VAL A 93 3.23 -18.48 4.42
N ALA A 94 3.62 -18.96 3.24
CA ALA A 94 2.71 -19.33 2.14
C ALA A 94 2.28 -20.81 2.10
N SER A 95 2.67 -21.65 3.07
CA SER A 95 2.29 -23.08 3.10
C SER A 95 0.91 -23.35 3.73
N GLU A 96 0.17 -22.31 4.09
CA GLU A 96 -1.25 -22.36 4.42
C GLU A 96 -1.96 -21.40 3.42
N GLU A 97 -2.97 -21.87 2.67
CA GLU A 97 -3.73 -21.16 1.61
C GLU A 97 -3.38 -21.50 0.14
N GLU A 98 -2.82 -22.69 -0.16
CA GLU A 98 -3.21 -23.40 -1.39
C GLU A 98 -4.34 -24.39 -1.06
N GLY A 99 -5.59 -23.93 -1.18
CA GLY A 99 -6.75 -24.78 -1.01
C GLY A 99 -8.06 -24.09 -1.38
N LYS A 100 -8.65 -24.54 -2.50
CA LYS A 100 -10.03 -24.32 -2.98
C LYS A 100 -10.17 -23.05 -3.86
N GLU A 101 -10.57 -23.13 -5.13
CA GLU A 101 -11.66 -23.90 -5.74
C GLU A 101 -11.37 -23.94 -7.26
N LYS A 102 -11.15 -25.10 -7.89
CA LYS A 102 -12.12 -25.85 -8.72
C LYS A 102 -13.12 -25.04 -9.53
#